data_AF-A0A7R5KWC4-F1
#
_entry.id   AF-A0A7R5KWC4-F1
#
_cell.length_a   1.000
_cell.length_b   1.000
_cell.length_c   1.000
_cell.angle_alpha   90.00
_cell.angle_beta   90.00
_cell.angle_gamma   90.00
#
_symmetry.space_group_name_H-M   'P 1'
#
loop_
_entity.id
_entity.type
_entity.pdbx_description
1 polymer ?
#
loop_
_entity_poly.entity_id
_entity_poly.type
_entity_poly.pdbx_seq_one_letter_code
_entity_poly.pdbx_strand_id
1 'polypeptide(L)'
;MKDKDTRKSKGVAFILFLDKESAQNCSRALNNKQLFGRVIKASIAIDNGRAAEFIRRRNYFDKSKCYECGEAGHLSYACPKNMLGEREPPKKKEKKKKKKIVEPEEIQEEGESEEEGEDPALDSLSQAIAFQQAKIEEEQQRWTQTAGESSISDDSKRPRIKKSAYFSDEEELSD
;
A
#
# COMPACT_ATOMS: atom_id res chain seq x y z
N MET A 1 -16.89 9.44 -20.98
CA MET A 1 -17.67 8.22 -20.69
C MET A 1 -17.96 7.50 -22.00
N LYS A 2 -17.87 6.17 -22.03
CA LYS A 2 -18.17 5.36 -23.21
C LYS A 2 -19.37 4.47 -22.93
N ASP A 3 -20.10 4.13 -23.97
CA ASP A 3 -21.13 3.10 -23.90
C ASP A 3 -20.50 1.72 -23.65
N LYS A 4 -21.19 0.84 -22.91
CA LYS A 4 -20.63 -0.44 -22.46
C LYS A 4 -20.49 -1.41 -23.63
N ASP A 5 -21.50 -1.46 -24.50
CA ASP A 5 -21.57 -2.43 -25.57
C ASP A 5 -20.93 -1.88 -26.85
N THR A 6 -21.35 -0.68 -27.28
CA THR A 6 -20.83 -0.08 -28.52
C THR A 6 -19.44 0.55 -28.37
N ARG A 7 -18.98 0.80 -27.14
CA ARG A 7 -17.74 1.54 -26.81
C ARG A 7 -17.63 2.94 -27.44
N LYS A 8 -18.71 3.46 -28.04
CA LYS A 8 -18.77 4.82 -28.59
C LYS A 8 -18.76 5.83 -27.45
N SER A 9 -18.18 7.01 -27.71
CA SER A 9 -18.12 8.09 -26.74
C SER A 9 -19.52 8.69 -26.51
N LYS A 10 -19.91 8.89 -25.24
CA LYS A 10 -21.16 9.56 -24.87
C LYS A 10 -21.10 11.10 -25.00
N GLY A 11 -20.00 11.67 -25.49
CA GLY A 11 -19.82 13.11 -25.61
C GLY A 11 -19.58 13.86 -24.29
N VAL A 12 -19.54 13.16 -23.15
CA VAL A 12 -19.34 13.76 -21.82
C VAL A 12 -18.10 13.19 -21.13
N ALA A 13 -17.44 14.04 -20.34
CA ALA A 13 -16.29 13.68 -19.53
C ALA A 13 -16.32 14.43 -18.20
N PHE A 14 -15.76 13.80 -17.16
CA PHE A 14 -15.54 14.40 -15.86
C PHE A 14 -14.04 14.45 -15.61
N ILE A 15 -13.56 15.59 -15.14
CA ILE A 15 -12.15 15.83 -14.85
C ILE A 15 -12.07 16.14 -13.36
N LEU A 16 -11.29 15.34 -12.63
CA LEU A 16 -11.04 15.55 -11.22
C LEU A 16 -9.73 16.33 -11.07
N PHE A 17 -9.82 17.51 -10.45
CA PHE A 17 -8.68 18.32 -10.08
C PHE A 17 -8.31 18.07 -8.62
N LEU A 18 -7.02 18.22 -8.28
CA LEU A 18 -6.57 18.25 -6.90
C LEU A 18 -6.95 19.58 -6.24
N ASP A 19 -6.74 20.70 -6.95
CA ASP A 19 -6.97 22.04 -6.44
C ASP A 19 -8.25 22.66 -7.01
N LYS A 20 -9.05 23.28 -6.15
CA LYS A 20 -10.31 23.94 -6.54
C LYS A 20 -10.08 25.11 -7.51
N GLU A 21 -9.04 25.91 -7.31
CA GLU A 21 -8.72 27.05 -8.16
C GLU A 21 -8.37 26.62 -9.59
N SER A 22 -7.59 25.54 -9.71
CA SER A 22 -7.22 24.98 -11.01
C SER A 22 -8.47 24.53 -11.81
N ALA A 23 -9.47 23.96 -11.13
CA ALA A 23 -10.73 23.57 -11.74
C ALA A 23 -11.53 24.79 -12.23
N GLN A 24 -11.59 25.87 -11.44
CA GLN A 24 -12.28 27.10 -11.83
C GLN A 24 -11.62 27.77 -13.03
N ASN A 25 -10.29 27.88 -13.02
CA ASN A 25 -9.52 28.44 -14.14
C ASN A 25 -9.71 27.61 -15.42
N CYS A 26 -9.66 26.28 -15.31
CA CYS A 26 -9.91 25.37 -16.43
C CYS A 26 -11.33 25.56 -16.99
N SER A 27 -12.36 25.59 -16.13
CA SER A 27 -13.75 25.78 -16.57
C SER A 27 -13.94 27.09 -17.30
N ARG A 28 -13.39 28.20 -16.79
CA ARG A 28 -13.47 29.52 -17.45
C ARG A 28 -12.71 29.54 -18.77
N ALA A 29 -11.52 28.95 -18.80
CA ALA A 29 -10.68 28.95 -19.97
C ALA A 29 -11.21 28.03 -21.08
N LEU A 30 -11.83 26.89 -20.77
CA LEU A 30 -12.25 25.90 -21.77
C LEU A 30 -13.70 26.06 -22.22
N ASN A 31 -14.55 26.73 -21.46
CA ASN A 31 -15.95 26.89 -21.83
C ASN A 31 -16.09 27.66 -23.15
N ASN A 32 -16.89 27.12 -24.07
CA ASN A 32 -17.12 27.63 -25.43
C ASN A 32 -15.89 27.65 -26.36
N LYS A 33 -14.82 26.91 -26.03
CA LYS A 33 -13.71 26.72 -26.98
C LYS A 33 -14.05 25.69 -28.06
N GLN A 34 -13.51 25.88 -29.25
CA GLN A 34 -13.63 24.93 -30.35
C GLN A 34 -12.48 23.91 -30.30
N LEU A 35 -12.82 22.63 -30.22
CA LEU A 35 -11.88 21.50 -30.25
C LEU A 35 -12.35 20.47 -31.27
N PHE A 36 -11.48 20.06 -32.19
CA PHE A 36 -11.79 19.09 -33.25
C PHE A 36 -13.10 19.42 -34.01
N GLY A 37 -13.31 20.70 -34.31
CA GLY A 37 -14.49 21.19 -35.01
C GLY A 37 -15.78 21.26 -34.18
N ARG A 38 -15.76 20.92 -32.90
CA ARG A 38 -16.92 21.00 -31.99
C ARG A 38 -16.69 22.03 -30.89
N VAL A 39 -17.72 22.76 -30.51
CA VAL A 39 -17.68 23.67 -29.35
C VAL A 39 -17.90 22.85 -28.09
N ILE A 40 -16.98 22.95 -27.13
CA ILE A 40 -17.10 22.27 -25.84
C ILE A 40 -17.76 23.18 -24.80
N LYS A 41 -18.62 22.58 -23.97
CA LYS A 41 -19.18 23.22 -22.77
C LYS A 41 -18.43 22.70 -21.55
N ALA A 42 -17.86 23.61 -20.76
CA ALA A 42 -17.15 23.27 -19.53
C ALA A 42 -17.82 23.96 -18.34
N SER A 43 -18.21 23.19 -17.34
CA SER A 43 -18.85 23.67 -16.11
C SER A 43 -18.41 22.84 -14.91
N ILE A 44 -18.49 23.43 -13.71
CA ILE A 44 -18.27 22.71 -12.46
C ILE A 44 -19.40 21.69 -12.28
N ALA A 45 -19.04 20.43 -12.08
CA ALA A 45 -20.01 19.35 -11.89
C ALA A 45 -20.62 19.40 -10.48
N ILE A 46 -21.88 18.98 -10.37
CA ILE A 46 -22.53 18.73 -9.09
C ILE A 46 -21.92 17.44 -8.52
N ASP A 47 -21.53 17.47 -7.25
CA ASP A 47 -20.96 16.30 -6.60
C ASP A 47 -22.05 15.24 -6.36
N ASN A 48 -21.74 14.01 -6.73
CA ASN A 48 -22.58 12.83 -6.54
C ASN A 48 -22.05 11.91 -5.42
N GLY A 49 -21.07 12.36 -4.64
CA GLY A 49 -20.45 11.60 -3.56
C GLY A 49 -19.49 10.51 -4.03
N ARG A 50 -19.33 10.32 -5.35
CA ARG A 50 -18.48 9.28 -5.93
C ARG A 50 -17.06 9.75 -6.23
N ALA A 51 -16.73 11.01 -5.95
CA ALA A 51 -15.41 11.58 -6.22
C ALA A 51 -14.27 10.71 -5.62
N ALA A 52 -14.46 10.22 -4.39
CA ALA A 52 -13.49 9.36 -3.70
C ALA A 52 -13.25 8.01 -4.40
N GLU A 53 -14.25 7.46 -5.10
CA GLU A 53 -14.09 6.21 -5.87
C GLU A 53 -13.17 6.41 -7.08
N PHE A 54 -13.26 7.57 -7.73
CA PHE A 54 -12.45 7.87 -8.92
C PHE A 54 -10.99 8.21 -8.59
N ILE A 55 -10.70 8.64 -7.35
CA ILE A 55 -9.32 8.81 -6.87
C ILE A 55 -8.62 7.45 -6.77
N ARG A 56 -9.36 6.37 -6.46
CA ARG A 56 -8.77 5.03 -6.37
C ARG A 56 -8.46 4.48 -7.76
N ARG A 57 -7.25 3.93 -7.91
CA ARG A 57 -6.85 3.25 -9.14
C ARG A 57 -7.73 2.02 -9.34
N ARG A 58 -8.50 2.00 -10.42
CA ARG A 58 -9.19 0.77 -10.87
C ARG A 58 -8.15 -0.22 -11.37
N ASN A 59 -8.15 -1.42 -10.80
CA ASN A 59 -7.40 -2.55 -11.32
C ASN A 59 -8.27 -3.28 -12.35
N TYR A 60 -7.85 -3.25 -13.61
CA TYR A 60 -8.48 -4.06 -14.65
C TYR A 60 -7.71 -5.38 -14.74
N PHE A 61 -8.38 -6.47 -14.39
CA PHE A 61 -7.81 -7.83 -14.45
C PHE A 61 -7.56 -8.25 -15.92
N ASP A 62 -8.47 -7.88 -16.82
CA ASP A 62 -8.36 -8.21 -18.23
C ASP A 62 -7.63 -7.11 -19.01
N LYS A 63 -6.35 -7.35 -19.29
CA LYS A 63 -5.47 -6.51 -20.13
C LYS A 63 -5.26 -7.10 -21.52
N SER A 64 -6.07 -8.08 -21.91
CA SER A 64 -5.95 -8.79 -23.19
C SER A 64 -6.45 -7.99 -24.39
N LYS A 65 -7.28 -6.97 -24.16
CA LYS A 65 -7.92 -6.16 -25.21
C LYS A 65 -7.67 -4.68 -25.01
N CYS A 66 -7.52 -3.94 -26.10
CA CYS A 66 -7.39 -2.49 -26.07
C CYS A 66 -8.68 -1.82 -25.55
N TYR A 67 -8.55 -0.82 -24.65
CA TYR A 67 -9.70 -0.05 -24.15
C TYR A 67 -10.15 1.08 -25.11
N GLU A 68 -9.42 1.29 -26.20
CA GLU A 68 -9.81 2.24 -27.25
C GLU A 68 -10.55 1.56 -28.40
N CYS A 69 -9.92 0.61 -29.10
CA CYS A 69 -10.51 -0.06 -30.26
C CYS A 69 -11.12 -1.44 -29.98
N GLY A 70 -10.78 -2.10 -28.88
CA GLY A 70 -11.26 -3.46 -28.55
C GLY A 70 -10.53 -4.62 -29.21
N GLU A 71 -9.55 -4.35 -30.06
CA GLU A 71 -8.69 -5.38 -30.66
C GLU A 71 -7.68 -5.91 -29.63
N ALA A 72 -7.21 -7.14 -29.86
CA ALA A 72 -6.15 -7.76 -29.08
C ALA A 72 -4.77 -7.37 -29.62
N GLY A 73 -3.73 -7.56 -28.81
CA GLY A 73 -2.32 -7.34 -29.21
C GLY A 73 -1.73 -5.98 -28.79
N HIS A 74 -2.54 -5.03 -28.32
CA HIS A 74 -2.06 -3.75 -27.80
C HIS A 74 -2.98 -3.18 -26.69
N LEU A 75 -2.47 -2.20 -25.94
CA LEU A 75 -3.24 -1.41 -24.97
C LEU A 75 -3.47 0.01 -25.50
N SER A 76 -4.36 0.77 -24.84
CA SER A 76 -4.76 2.13 -25.24
C SER A 76 -3.60 3.11 -25.48
N TYR A 77 -2.47 2.94 -24.80
CA TYR A 77 -1.29 3.78 -24.99
C TYR A 77 -0.62 3.60 -26.37
N ALA A 78 -0.73 2.40 -26.93
CA ALA A 78 -0.16 2.00 -28.22
C ALA A 78 -1.27 1.65 -29.23
N CYS A 79 -2.45 2.29 -29.13
CA CYS A 79 -3.55 2.02 -30.04
C CYS A 79 -3.39 2.82 -31.35
N PRO A 80 -3.32 2.16 -32.52
CA PRO A 80 -3.18 2.85 -33.81
C PRO A 80 -4.44 3.64 -34.19
N LYS A 81 -5.60 3.32 -33.59
CA LYS A 81 -6.86 4.06 -33.77
C LYS A 81 -7.00 5.24 -32.80
N ASN A 82 -6.00 5.53 -31.97
CA ASN A 82 -6.05 6.68 -31.07
C ASN A 82 -5.94 7.97 -31.88
N MET A 83 -6.99 8.80 -31.88
CA MET A 83 -6.96 10.12 -32.55
C MET A 83 -5.93 11.08 -31.94
N LEU A 84 -5.47 10.83 -30.72
CA LEU A 84 -4.44 11.62 -30.04
C LEU A 84 -3.03 11.03 -30.21
N GLY A 85 -2.86 9.97 -31.01
CA GLY A 85 -1.59 9.31 -31.24
C GLY A 85 -1.09 8.45 -30.08
N GLU A 86 0.14 7.96 -30.22
CA GLU A 86 0.86 7.22 -29.18
C GLU A 86 1.19 8.15 -28.01
N ARG A 87 0.89 7.70 -26.78
CA ARG A 87 1.12 8.50 -25.58
C ARG A 87 2.23 7.89 -24.76
N GLU A 88 3.20 8.70 -24.38
CA GLU A 88 4.23 8.28 -23.44
C GLU A 88 3.60 7.95 -22.08
N PRO A 89 3.83 6.74 -21.54
CA PRO A 89 3.35 6.39 -20.22
C PRO A 89 4.01 7.28 -19.15
N PRO A 90 3.26 7.68 -18.10
CA PRO A 90 3.80 8.56 -17.07
C PRO A 90 5.02 7.94 -16.40
N LYS A 91 6.10 8.73 -16.26
CA LYS A 91 7.32 8.31 -15.56
C LYS A 91 6.94 7.79 -14.17
N LYS A 92 7.38 6.58 -13.83
CA LYS A 92 7.16 6.01 -12.50
C LYS A 92 7.85 6.93 -11.49
N LYS A 93 7.07 7.52 -10.56
CA LYS A 93 7.65 8.28 -9.44
C LYS A 93 8.55 7.33 -8.67
N GLU A 94 9.84 7.67 -8.60
CA GLU A 94 10.78 6.95 -7.74
C GLU A 94 10.26 7.05 -6.31
N LYS A 95 10.06 5.90 -5.66
CA LYS A 95 9.70 5.88 -4.25
C LYS A 95 10.91 6.43 -3.49
N LYS A 96 10.87 7.69 -3.07
CA LYS A 96 11.80 8.20 -2.06
C LYS A 96 11.60 7.33 -0.83
N LYS A 97 12.55 6.42 -0.54
CA LYS A 97 12.63 5.77 0.77
C LYS A 97 12.67 6.92 1.78
N LYS A 98 11.70 6.99 2.69
CA LYS A 98 11.77 7.92 3.82
C LYS A 98 13.09 7.62 4.53
N LYS A 99 14.09 8.49 4.40
CA LYS A 99 15.16 8.57 5.39
C LYS A 99 14.45 8.98 6.68
N LYS A 100 14.51 8.14 7.72
CA LYS A 100 14.17 8.56 9.08
C LYS A 100 15.03 9.80 9.36
N ILE A 101 14.38 10.93 9.59
CA ILE A 101 15.02 12.09 10.18
C ILE A 101 15.22 11.68 11.64
N VAL A 102 16.48 11.55 12.06
CA VAL A 102 16.86 11.53 13.47
C VAL A 102 16.94 13.00 13.87
N GLU A 103 16.13 13.42 14.83
CA GLU A 103 16.27 14.72 15.46
C GLU A 103 17.63 14.79 16.17
N PRO A 104 18.37 15.92 16.07
CA PRO A 104 19.50 16.15 16.96
C PRO A 104 18.94 16.60 18.33
N GLU A 105 18.98 15.69 19.31
CA GLU A 105 18.76 16.07 20.70
C GLU A 105 19.95 16.90 21.22
N GLU A 106 19.61 17.90 22.01
CA GLU A 106 20.50 18.89 22.59
C GLU A 106 21.53 18.24 23.53
N ILE A 107 22.79 18.66 23.36
CA ILE A 107 23.90 18.31 24.24
C ILE A 107 23.76 19.15 25.53
N GLN A 108 23.58 18.49 26.67
CA GLN A 108 23.99 19.01 27.97
C GLN A 108 25.02 18.05 28.57
N GLU A 109 26.13 18.64 28.98
CA GLU A 109 27.34 17.99 29.49
C GLU A 109 27.16 17.32 30.86
N GLU A 110 28.15 16.48 31.15
CA GLU A 110 28.67 16.03 32.45
C GLU A 110 28.18 14.67 32.99
N GLY A 111 29.14 13.74 33.11
CA GLY A 111 28.95 12.45 33.79
C GLY A 111 30.00 11.40 33.44
N GLU A 112 31.22 11.61 33.93
CA GLU A 112 32.37 10.71 33.89
C GLU A 112 32.07 9.32 34.52
N SER A 113 32.24 8.23 33.76
CA SER A 113 32.40 6.86 34.28
C SER A 113 32.93 5.93 33.17
N GLU A 114 34.20 5.52 33.29
CA GLU A 114 34.86 4.53 32.44
C GLU A 114 34.35 3.11 32.76
N GLU A 115 33.69 2.40 31.83
CA GLU A 115 33.82 0.93 31.67
C GLU A 115 33.16 0.43 30.37
N GLU A 116 33.97 -0.21 29.51
CA GLU A 116 33.63 -1.05 28.34
C GLU A 116 32.61 -0.55 27.28
N GLY A 117 33.14 0.20 26.31
CA GLY A 117 32.82 0.15 24.86
C GLY A 117 31.44 -0.32 24.40
N GLU A 118 30.47 0.59 24.37
CA GLU A 118 29.25 0.42 23.56
C GLU A 118 29.54 0.79 22.09
N ASP A 119 29.76 -0.22 21.25
CA ASP A 119 29.91 -0.05 19.79
C ASP A 119 28.55 0.38 19.17
N PRO A 120 28.46 1.54 18.46
CA PRO A 120 27.24 2.04 17.82
C PRO A 120 26.60 1.15 16.74
N ALA A 121 27.08 -0.08 16.56
CA ALA A 121 26.61 -1.04 15.56
C ALA A 121 25.25 -1.72 15.89
N LEU A 122 24.66 -1.50 17.08
CA LEU A 122 23.46 -2.19 17.56
C LEU A 122 22.11 -1.59 17.12
N ASP A 123 21.91 -1.22 15.85
CA ASP A 123 20.58 -0.83 15.33
C ASP A 123 20.21 -1.48 13.98
N SER A 124 20.57 -2.76 13.81
CA SER A 124 20.07 -3.59 12.70
C SER A 124 19.18 -4.71 13.22
N LEU A 125 18.03 -4.93 12.56
CA LEU A 125 17.06 -5.99 12.88
C LEU A 125 17.72 -7.39 12.99
N SER A 126 18.74 -7.65 12.16
CA SER A 126 19.50 -8.90 12.19
C SER A 126 20.21 -9.14 13.52
N GLN A 127 20.68 -8.06 14.16
CA GLN A 127 21.42 -8.12 15.42
C GLN A 127 20.49 -8.28 16.62
N ALA A 128 19.32 -7.65 16.60
CA ALA A 128 18.26 -7.88 17.59
C ALA A 128 17.78 -9.33 17.58
N ILE A 129 17.64 -9.94 16.40
CA ILE A 129 17.27 -11.36 16.25
C ILE A 129 18.36 -12.26 16.82
N ALA A 130 19.64 -12.00 16.49
CA ALA A 130 20.76 -12.79 16.99
C ALA A 130 20.88 -12.72 18.52
N PHE A 131 20.73 -11.52 19.09
CA PHE A 131 20.75 -11.33 20.54
C PHE A 131 19.61 -12.08 21.23
N GLN A 132 18.40 -12.00 20.68
CA GLN A 132 17.25 -12.72 21.24
C GLN A 132 17.43 -14.24 21.14
N GLN A 133 17.99 -14.76 20.05
CA GLN A 133 18.32 -16.18 19.91
C GLN A 133 19.40 -16.62 20.90
N ALA A 134 20.49 -15.86 21.04
CA ALA A 134 21.56 -16.16 21.99
C ALA A 134 21.05 -16.21 23.44
N LYS A 135 20.19 -15.26 23.81
CA LYS A 135 19.58 -15.23 25.15
C LYS A 135 18.67 -16.43 25.42
N ILE A 136 17.91 -16.86 24.41
CA ILE A 136 17.06 -18.07 24.49
C ILE A 136 17.93 -19.33 24.61
N GLU A 137 19.04 -19.42 23.88
CA GLU A 137 19.97 -20.55 23.95
C GLU A 137 20.69 -20.62 25.30
N GLU A 138 21.16 -19.49 25.83
CA GLU A 138 21.74 -19.43 27.18
C GLU A 138 20.74 -19.82 28.27
N GLU A 139 19.48 -19.37 28.14
CA GLU A 139 18.43 -19.75 29.09
C GLU A 139 18.12 -21.25 29.01
N GLN A 140 18.07 -21.83 27.80
CA GLN A 140 17.93 -23.28 27.63
C GLN A 140 19.12 -24.05 28.21
N GLN A 141 20.34 -23.59 27.96
CA GLN A 141 21.54 -24.21 28.51
C GLN A 141 21.55 -24.14 30.04
N ARG A 142 21.21 -22.99 30.62
CA ARG A 142 21.04 -22.82 32.07
C ARG A 142 19.98 -23.77 32.61
N TRP A 143 18.83 -23.89 31.93
CA TRP A 143 17.76 -24.80 32.32
C TRP A 143 18.24 -26.26 32.31
N THR A 144 18.98 -26.68 31.28
CA THR A 144 19.54 -28.04 31.19
C THR A 144 20.61 -28.31 32.24
N GLN A 145 21.44 -27.31 32.60
CA GLN A 145 22.44 -27.44 33.64
C GLN A 145 21.79 -27.54 35.03
N THR A 146 20.76 -26.74 35.32
CA THR A 146 20.00 -26.84 36.58
C THR A 146 19.18 -28.13 36.71
N ALA A 147 18.78 -28.74 35.59
CA ALA A 147 18.07 -30.02 35.59
C ALA A 147 19.01 -31.24 35.79
N GLY A 148 20.33 -31.04 35.75
CA GLY A 148 21.35 -32.08 35.93
C GLY A 148 21.73 -32.38 37.39
N GLU A 149 21.32 -31.56 38.37
CA GLU A 149 21.74 -31.70 39.78
C GLU A 149 20.59 -31.94 40.77
N SER A 150 19.38 -32.27 40.31
CA SER A 150 18.28 -32.70 41.18
C SER A 150 17.59 -33.95 40.65
N SER A 151 18.22 -35.11 40.90
CA SER A 151 17.50 -36.38 40.96
C SER A 151 16.78 -36.48 42.30
N ILE A 152 15.51 -36.08 42.37
CA ILE A 152 14.50 -36.73 43.21
C ILE A 152 13.11 -36.61 42.56
N SER A 153 12.35 -37.67 42.75
CA SER A 153 10.93 -37.93 42.48
C SER A 153 9.97 -36.74 42.31
N ASP A 154 9.01 -36.97 41.42
CA ASP A 154 7.55 -36.87 41.62
C ASP A 154 6.80 -36.03 40.57
N ASP A 155 5.59 -36.52 40.32
CA ASP A 155 4.60 -36.15 39.34
C ASP A 155 4.16 -34.68 39.49
N SER A 156 4.18 -33.88 38.42
CA SER A 156 3.36 -32.65 38.32
C SER A 156 3.33 -32.04 36.91
N LYS A 157 2.30 -32.41 36.15
CA LYS A 157 1.49 -31.61 35.20
C LYS A 157 2.14 -30.34 34.60
N ARG A 158 2.61 -30.43 33.35
CA ARG A 158 2.74 -29.26 32.47
C ARG A 158 1.37 -28.94 31.83
N PRO A 159 0.86 -27.69 31.86
CA PRO A 159 -0.37 -27.34 31.16
C PRO A 159 -0.14 -27.42 29.65
N ARG A 160 -0.73 -28.44 29.04
CA ARG A 160 -0.69 -28.64 27.58
C ARG A 160 -1.69 -27.66 26.95
N ILE A 161 -1.19 -26.65 26.26
CA ILE A 161 -2.00 -25.68 25.51
C ILE A 161 -2.84 -26.47 24.49
N LYS A 162 -4.15 -26.56 24.75
CA LYS A 162 -5.12 -27.10 23.79
C LYS A 162 -5.38 -26.01 22.75
N LYS A 163 -5.18 -26.34 21.47
CA LYS A 163 -5.66 -25.50 20.37
C LYS A 163 -7.18 -25.45 20.49
N SER A 164 -7.75 -24.32 20.87
CA SER A 164 -9.19 -24.13 20.89
C SER A 164 -9.72 -24.15 19.46
N ALA A 165 -10.70 -25.01 19.20
CA ALA A 165 -11.49 -25.04 17.97
C ALA A 165 -12.50 -23.88 17.98
N TYR A 166 -12.01 -22.66 18.15
CA TYR A 166 -12.82 -21.45 18.06
C TYR A 166 -13.01 -21.12 16.57
N PHE A 167 -13.92 -21.85 15.91
CA PHE A 167 -14.69 -21.53 14.69
C PHE A 167 -15.37 -22.81 14.12
N SER A 168 -16.34 -23.38 14.86
CA SER A 168 -17.36 -24.26 14.29
C SER A 168 -18.71 -23.86 14.88
N ASP A 169 -19.20 -22.73 14.40
CA ASP A 169 -20.61 -22.37 14.47
C ASP A 169 -21.30 -22.98 13.24
N GLU A 170 -21.74 -24.23 13.37
CA GLU A 170 -22.81 -24.77 12.55
C GLU A 170 -23.91 -25.24 13.50
N GLU A 171 -24.96 -24.42 13.62
CA GLU A 171 -26.26 -24.83 14.09
C GLU A 171 -26.87 -25.83 13.09
N GLU A 172 -27.07 -27.09 13.51
CA GLU A 172 -27.97 -28.01 12.81
C GLU A 172 -29.32 -28.00 13.54
N LEU A 173 -30.30 -27.35 12.93
CA LEU A 173 -31.73 -27.41 13.26
C LEU A 173 -32.21 -28.86 13.05
N SER A 174 -32.64 -29.52 14.13
CA SER A 174 -33.31 -30.83 14.07
C SER A 174 -34.82 -30.67 13.82
N ASP A 175 -35.35 -31.49 12.90
CA ASP A 175 -36.77 -31.73 12.55
C ASP A 175 -37.70 -31.96 13.78
#